data_AF-A0A7L3H7G9-F1
#
_entry.id   AF-A0A7L3H7G9-F1
#
_cell.length_a   1.000
_cell.length_b   1.000
_cell.length_c   1.000
_cell.angle_alpha   90.00
_cell.angle_beta   90.00
_cell.angle_gamma   90.00
#
_symmetry.space_group_name_H-M   'P 1'
#
loop_
_entity.id
_entity.type
_entity.pdbx_description
1 polymer ?
#
loop_
_entity_poly.entity_id
_entity_poly.type
_entity_poly.pdbx_seq_one_letter_code
_entity_poly.pdbx_strand_id
1 'polypeptide(L)'
;GQGVVLERSPYSDFVFLDAMLKQGYVHRRCLDHYKEIKEISISELLPPHLVIYIDMPVPEVQKRIQEKGKPYEKKVSPSYLQSIEDAYKRTFLPEISESSEVLQYSATAAEDVEKVIEDIEYLKFDKGPWVEQDDVSFHQLRLHVQDKSAVLDSVSIPHFIPEITIGGSQFDKIYYEYRALPGRKYKPGYNADVGDKWIWLK
;
A
#
# COMPACT_ATOMS: atom_id res chain seq x y z
N GLY A 1 10.99 5.68 18.91
CA GLY A 1 9.97 4.93 18.15
C GLY A 1 10.43 3.49 18.00
N GLN A 2 9.51 2.56 17.77
CA GLN A 2 9.86 1.19 17.34
C GLN A 2 9.87 1.15 15.80
N GLY A 3 10.81 0.41 15.21
CA GLY A 3 10.82 0.14 13.78
C GLY A 3 9.62 -0.72 13.37
N VAL A 4 9.15 -0.55 12.13
CA VAL A 4 8.01 -1.29 11.58
C VAL A 4 8.42 -1.87 10.24
N VAL A 5 8.21 -3.17 10.06
CA VAL A 5 8.34 -3.86 8.78
C VAL A 5 6.97 -3.90 8.12
N LEU A 6 6.90 -3.44 6.87
CA LEU A 6 5.68 -3.44 6.07
C LEU A 6 5.86 -4.32 4.85
N GLU A 7 4.85 -5.13 4.55
CA GLU A 7 4.77 -5.89 3.30
C GLU A 7 4.16 -4.99 2.22
N ARG A 8 4.96 -4.61 1.22
CA ARG A 8 4.58 -3.73 0.10
C ARG A 8 3.97 -2.40 0.54
N SER A 9 4.79 -1.35 0.55
CA SER A 9 4.32 0.01 0.83
C SER A 9 3.50 0.59 -0.33
N PRO A 10 2.70 1.66 -0.10
CA PRO A 10 1.99 2.39 -1.15
C PRO A 10 2.90 2.89 -2.29
N TYR A 11 4.18 3.16 -2.00
CA TYR A 11 5.18 3.53 -3.00
C TYR A 11 5.38 2.46 -4.08
N SER A 12 5.13 1.19 -3.75
CA SER A 12 5.28 0.07 -4.68
C SER A 12 4.00 -0.33 -5.41
N ASP A 13 2.85 0.26 -5.08
CA ASP A 13 1.54 -0.22 -5.56
C ASP A 13 1.34 0.03 -7.07
N PHE A 14 1.88 1.12 -7.62
CA PHE A 14 1.67 1.51 -9.02
C PHE A 14 2.18 0.45 -10.03
N VAL A 15 3.15 -0.39 -9.63
CA VAL A 15 3.69 -1.46 -10.49
C VAL A 15 2.60 -2.46 -10.88
N PHE A 16 1.63 -2.72 -10.00
CA PHE A 16 0.51 -3.62 -10.27
C PHE A 16 -0.47 -2.98 -11.24
N LEU A 17 -0.76 -1.70 -11.07
CA LEU A 17 -1.65 -0.97 -11.98
C LEU A 17 -1.05 -0.84 -13.38
N ASP A 18 0.24 -0.54 -13.49
CA ASP A 18 0.95 -0.49 -14.77
C ASP A 18 0.94 -1.86 -15.46
N ALA A 19 1.14 -2.94 -14.71
CA ALA A 19 1.01 -4.29 -15.24
C ALA A 19 -0.42 -4.60 -15.71
N MET A 20 -1.45 -4.21 -14.95
CA MET A 20 -2.86 -4.38 -15.32
C MET A 20 -3.20 -3.60 -16.60
N LEU A 21 -2.67 -2.38 -16.75
CA LEU A 21 -2.87 -1.56 -17.94
C LEU A 21 -2.22 -2.20 -19.17
N LYS A 22 -0.99 -2.72 -19.05
CA LYS A 22 -0.30 -3.43 -20.14
C LYS A 22 -1.06 -4.66 -20.62
N GLN A 23 -1.73 -5.37 -19.72
CA GLN A 23 -2.57 -6.53 -20.06
C GLN A 23 -3.98 -6.14 -20.54
N GLY A 24 -4.33 -4.86 -20.52
CA GLY A 24 -5.66 -4.38 -20.92
C GLY A 24 -6.78 -4.67 -19.91
N TYR A 25 -6.44 -4.92 -18.64
CA TYR A 25 -7.43 -5.17 -17.59
C TYR A 25 -8.10 -3.90 -17.07
N VAL A 26 -7.44 -2.76 -17.21
CA VAL A 26 -7.93 -1.45 -16.78
C VAL A 26 -7.88 -0.44 -17.92
N HIS A 27 -8.81 0.51 -17.93
CA HIS A 27 -8.84 1.57 -18.92
C HIS A 27 -7.84 2.68 -18.55
N ARG A 28 -7.31 3.39 -19.55
CA ARG A 28 -6.37 4.50 -19.34
C ARG A 28 -6.84 5.56 -18.33
N ARG A 29 -8.12 5.96 -18.40
CA ARG A 29 -8.78 6.83 -17.41
C ARG A 29 -8.57 6.42 -15.94
N CYS A 30 -8.50 5.12 -15.65
CA CYS A 30 -8.25 4.61 -14.29
C CYS A 30 -6.81 4.89 -13.86
N LEU A 31 -5.85 4.81 -14.78
CA LEU A 31 -4.46 5.20 -14.50
C LEU A 31 -4.36 6.70 -14.23
N ASP A 32 -5.03 7.52 -15.04
CA ASP A 32 -4.97 8.97 -14.89
C ASP A 32 -5.57 9.39 -13.53
N HIS A 33 -6.69 8.78 -13.13
CA HIS A 33 -7.28 8.96 -11.81
C HIS A 33 -6.37 8.48 -10.66
N TYR A 34 -5.75 7.29 -10.81
CA TYR A 34 -4.83 6.76 -9.80
C TYR A 34 -3.61 7.65 -9.61
N LYS A 35 -3.05 8.20 -10.70
CA LYS A 35 -1.88 9.09 -10.64
C LYS A 35 -2.17 10.36 -9.86
N GLU A 36 -3.34 10.96 -10.08
CA GLU A 36 -3.78 12.14 -9.33
C GLU A 36 -3.86 11.84 -7.83
N ILE A 37 -4.47 10.70 -7.46
CA ILE A 37 -4.52 10.26 -6.06
C ILE A 37 -3.12 9.99 -5.50
N LYS A 38 -2.25 9.31 -6.25
CA LYS A 38 -0.87 9.00 -5.83
C LYS A 38 -0.11 10.29 -5.54
N GLU A 39 -0.18 11.27 -6.43
CA GLU A 39 0.53 12.55 -6.28
C GLU A 39 0.07 13.34 -5.06
N ILE A 40 -1.24 13.38 -4.78
CA ILE A 40 -1.80 14.09 -3.61
C ILE A 40 -1.52 13.37 -2.30
N SER A 41 -1.67 12.05 -2.27
CA SER A 41 -1.59 11.27 -1.03
C SER A 41 -0.16 10.95 -0.60
N ILE A 42 0.73 10.62 -1.55
CA ILE A 42 2.11 10.22 -1.21
C ILE A 42 2.97 11.41 -0.80
N SER A 43 2.70 12.62 -1.29
CA SER A 43 3.48 13.82 -0.93
C SER A 43 3.42 14.19 0.54
N GLU A 44 2.36 13.77 1.25
CA GLU A 44 2.16 14.01 2.68
C GLU A 44 2.91 12.98 3.57
N LEU A 45 3.51 11.95 2.97
CA LEU A 45 4.17 10.85 3.67
C LEU A 45 5.66 10.76 3.34
N LEU A 46 6.44 10.33 4.33
CA LEU A 46 7.86 10.05 4.14
C LEU A 46 8.06 8.64 3.53
N PRO A 47 8.99 8.47 2.58
CA PRO A 47 9.32 7.17 2.00
C PRO A 47 9.93 6.25 3.07
N PRO A 48 9.94 4.92 2.88
CA PRO A 48 10.62 4.03 3.82
C PRO A 48 12.12 4.35 3.93
N HIS A 49 12.76 3.97 5.04
CA HIS A 49 14.23 4.09 5.17
C HIS A 49 14.95 3.05 4.30
N LEU A 50 14.38 1.85 4.23
CA LEU A 50 14.94 0.68 3.55
C LEU A 50 13.84 -0.03 2.75
N VAL A 51 14.19 -0.46 1.55
CA VAL A 51 13.40 -1.37 0.74
C VAL A 51 14.19 -2.65 0.51
N ILE A 52 13.58 -3.78 0.87
CA ILE A 52 14.14 -5.11 0.60
C ILE A 52 13.39 -5.70 -0.60
N TYR A 53 14.08 -5.86 -1.72
CA TYR A 53 13.54 -6.44 -2.94
C TYR A 53 14.03 -7.87 -3.12
N ILE A 54 13.10 -8.81 -3.30
CA ILE A 54 13.40 -10.22 -3.53
C ILE A 54 13.23 -10.52 -5.02
N ASP A 55 14.34 -10.80 -5.68
CA ASP A 55 14.39 -11.16 -7.08
C ASP A 55 14.11 -12.66 -7.26
N MET A 56 13.05 -12.96 -8.01
CA MET A 56 12.63 -14.32 -8.34
C MET A 56 12.14 -14.35 -9.79
N PRO A 57 12.72 -15.22 -10.65
CA PRO A 57 12.31 -15.32 -12.04
C PRO A 57 10.83 -15.71 -12.17
N VAL A 58 10.11 -15.12 -13.14
CA VAL A 58 8.70 -15.45 -13.42
C VAL A 58 8.40 -16.95 -13.53
N PRO A 59 9.23 -17.78 -14.22
CA PRO A 59 8.96 -19.22 -14.29
C PRO A 59 8.92 -19.91 -12.92
N GLU A 60 9.78 -19.47 -11.99
CA GLU A 60 9.82 -20.01 -10.63
C GLU A 60 8.62 -19.53 -9.80
N VAL A 61 8.28 -18.24 -9.92
CA VAL A 61 7.07 -17.67 -9.29
C VAL A 61 5.84 -18.42 -9.76
N GLN A 62 5.71 -18.67 -11.07
CA GLN A 62 4.59 -19.41 -11.64
C GLN A 62 4.52 -20.83 -11.09
N LYS A 63 5.65 -21.54 -11.00
CA LYS A 63 5.71 -22.88 -10.40
C LYS A 63 5.23 -22.84 -8.94
N ARG A 64 5.71 -21.89 -8.13
CA ARG A 64 5.28 -21.72 -6.72
C ARG A 64 3.79 -21.42 -6.60
N ILE A 65 3.22 -20.60 -7.49
CA ILE A 65 1.78 -20.33 -7.55
C ILE A 65 1.00 -21.60 -7.92
N GLN A 66 1.50 -22.42 -8.85
CA GLN A 66 0.83 -23.67 -9.20
C GLN A 66 0.86 -24.69 -8.05
N GLU A 67 1.92 -24.72 -7.26
CA GLU A 67 2.07 -25.62 -6.11
C GLU A 67 1.24 -25.16 -4.90
N LYS A 68 1.38 -23.90 -4.48
CA LYS A 68 0.85 -23.36 -3.21
C LYS A 68 -0.30 -22.38 -3.36
N GLY A 69 -0.50 -21.82 -4.54
CA GLY A 69 -1.49 -20.77 -4.79
C GLY A 69 -2.93 -21.29 -4.72
N LYS A 70 -3.86 -20.38 -4.45
CA LYS A 70 -5.29 -20.69 -4.43
C LYS A 70 -5.81 -20.97 -5.85
N PRO A 71 -6.94 -21.70 -6.00
CA PRO A 71 -7.45 -22.07 -7.33
C PRO A 71 -7.65 -20.89 -8.31
N TYR A 72 -7.98 -19.71 -7.79
CA TYR A 72 -8.14 -18.50 -8.60
C TYR A 72 -6.81 -17.81 -8.93
N GLU A 73 -5.78 -17.91 -8.08
CA GLU A 73 -4.44 -17.36 -8.31
C GLU A 73 -3.67 -18.16 -9.38
N LYS A 74 -3.96 -19.46 -9.52
CA LYS A 74 -3.34 -20.32 -10.54
C LYS A 74 -3.67 -19.91 -11.98
N LYS A 75 -4.65 -19.03 -12.19
CA LYS A 75 -5.08 -18.54 -13.50
C LYS A 75 -4.34 -17.27 -13.94
N VAL A 76 -3.44 -16.74 -13.12
CA VAL A 76 -2.66 -15.53 -13.43
C VAL A 76 -1.77 -15.80 -14.65
N SER A 77 -1.77 -14.86 -15.61
CA SER A 77 -0.98 -15.00 -16.83
C SER A 77 0.51 -14.78 -16.58
N PRO A 78 1.40 -15.55 -17.23
CA PRO A 78 2.84 -15.30 -17.15
C PRO A 78 3.23 -13.91 -17.65
N SER A 79 2.52 -13.39 -18.66
CA SER A 79 2.74 -12.05 -19.21
C SER A 79 2.45 -10.94 -18.20
N TYR A 80 1.46 -11.13 -17.32
CA TYR A 80 1.16 -10.20 -16.23
C TYR A 80 2.28 -10.21 -15.18
N LEU A 81 2.75 -11.39 -14.78
CA LEU A 81 3.87 -11.51 -13.83
C LEU A 81 5.15 -10.87 -14.38
N GLN A 82 5.45 -11.07 -15.67
CA GLN A 82 6.59 -10.41 -16.33
C GLN A 82 6.41 -8.90 -16.34
N SER A 83 5.19 -8.42 -16.61
CA SER A 83 4.89 -6.99 -16.60
C SER A 83 5.12 -6.33 -15.24
N ILE A 84 4.86 -7.06 -14.15
CA ILE A 84 5.14 -6.64 -12.77
C ILE A 84 6.65 -6.60 -12.52
N GLU A 85 7.38 -7.67 -12.85
CA GLU A 85 8.84 -7.73 -12.69
C GLU A 85 9.53 -6.57 -13.45
N ASP A 86 9.12 -6.34 -14.69
CA ASP A 86 9.64 -5.24 -15.51
C ASP A 86 9.34 -3.88 -14.89
N ALA A 87 8.14 -3.68 -14.32
CA ALA A 87 7.75 -2.42 -13.68
C ALA A 87 8.55 -2.18 -12.39
N TYR A 88 8.79 -3.22 -11.59
CA TYR A 88 9.67 -3.14 -10.43
C TYR A 88 11.09 -2.73 -10.83
N LYS A 89 11.70 -3.46 -11.77
CA LYS A 89 13.11 -3.25 -12.15
C LYS A 89 13.34 -1.94 -12.91
N ARG A 90 12.41 -1.53 -13.77
CA ARG A 90 12.60 -0.36 -14.64
C ARG A 90 12.18 0.96 -14.00
N THR A 91 11.20 0.94 -13.10
CA THR A 91 10.58 2.17 -12.61
C THR A 91 10.70 2.29 -11.09
N PHE A 92 10.20 1.31 -10.33
CA PHE A 92 10.18 1.41 -8.87
C PHE A 92 11.58 1.42 -8.23
N LEU A 93 12.45 0.45 -8.58
CA LEU A 93 13.78 0.36 -7.95
C LEU A 93 14.64 1.61 -8.21
N PRO A 94 14.69 2.17 -9.44
CA PRO A 94 15.36 3.45 -9.66
C PRO A 94 14.76 4.60 -8.84
N GLU A 95 13.43 4.80 -8.90
CA GLU A 95 12.73 5.90 -8.22
C GLU A 95 12.93 5.85 -6.70
N ILE A 96 12.81 4.68 -6.08
CA ILE A 96 12.92 4.55 -4.62
C ILE A 96 14.37 4.61 -4.14
N SER A 97 15.34 4.24 -4.99
CA SER A 97 16.76 4.28 -4.62
C SER A 97 17.31 5.69 -4.39
N GLU A 98 16.62 6.71 -4.91
CA GLU A 98 16.96 8.13 -4.69
C GLU A 98 16.71 8.57 -3.24
N SER A 99 15.67 8.02 -2.60
CA SER A 99 15.22 8.44 -1.26
C SER A 99 15.39 7.38 -0.16
N SER A 100 15.48 6.11 -0.53
CA SER A 100 15.61 4.97 0.39
C SER A 100 16.86 4.15 0.07
N GLU A 101 17.38 3.46 1.09
CA GLU A 101 18.33 2.37 0.83
C GLU A 101 17.60 1.16 0.23
N VAL A 102 18.27 0.46 -0.67
CA VAL A 102 17.68 -0.69 -1.38
C VAL A 102 18.62 -1.88 -1.25
N LEU A 103 18.11 -2.96 -0.67
CA LEU A 103 18.79 -4.25 -0.63
C LEU A 103 18.07 -5.22 -1.56
N GLN A 104 18.82 -5.80 -2.50
CA GLN A 104 18.31 -6.77 -3.46
C GLN A 104 18.87 -8.16 -3.18
N TYR A 105 17.97 -9.12 -2.97
CA TYR A 105 18.32 -10.51 -2.70
C TYR A 105 17.73 -11.43 -3.77
N SER A 106 18.43 -12.51 -4.12
CA SER A 106 17.79 -13.62 -4.81
C SER A 106 16.91 -14.41 -3.85
N ALA A 107 15.95 -15.17 -4.37
CA ALA A 107 15.06 -16.01 -3.56
C ALA A 107 15.80 -16.91 -2.54
N THR A 108 16.95 -17.49 -2.93
CA THR A 108 17.76 -18.35 -2.04
C THR A 108 18.51 -17.54 -0.98
N ALA A 109 19.04 -16.38 -1.35
CA ALA A 109 19.77 -15.53 -0.41
C ALA A 109 18.84 -14.91 0.64
N ALA A 110 17.59 -14.63 0.28
CA ALA A 110 16.58 -14.10 1.20
C ALA A 110 16.13 -15.08 2.29
N GLU A 111 16.43 -16.38 2.15
CA GLU A 111 16.17 -17.38 3.20
C GLU A 111 17.18 -17.30 4.36
N ASP A 112 18.35 -16.70 4.13
CA ASP A 112 19.37 -16.48 5.15
C ASP A 112 19.08 -15.18 5.92
N VAL A 113 18.28 -15.30 6.99
CA VAL A 113 17.83 -14.17 7.80
C VAL A 113 18.99 -13.48 8.53
N GLU A 114 20.01 -14.24 8.96
CA GLU A 114 21.16 -13.69 9.68
C GLU A 114 21.93 -12.72 8.79
N LYS A 115 22.17 -13.13 7.55
CA LYS A 115 22.81 -12.28 6.54
C LYS A 115 22.00 -11.01 6.26
N VAL A 116 20.68 -11.11 6.11
CA VAL A 116 19.83 -9.93 5.86
C VAL A 116 19.90 -8.95 7.04
N ILE A 117 19.91 -9.45 8.27
CA ILE A 117 20.06 -8.60 9.47
C ILE A 117 21.43 -7.92 9.49
N GLU A 118 22.49 -8.67 9.23
CA GLU A 118 23.86 -8.14 9.17
C GLU A 118 23.99 -7.02 8.12
N ASP A 119 23.46 -7.24 6.91
CA ASP A 119 23.45 -6.23 5.84
C ASP A 119 22.69 -4.96 6.26
N ILE A 120 21.57 -5.10 7.00
CA ILE A 120 20.81 -3.97 7.53
C ILE A 120 21.60 -3.20 8.59
N GLU A 121 22.33 -3.89 9.46
CA GLU A 121 23.14 -3.26 10.51
C GLU A 121 24.33 -2.49 9.94
N TYR A 122 24.88 -2.92 8.80
CA TYR A 122 25.97 -2.21 8.11
C TYR A 122 25.52 -1.01 7.29
N LEU A 123 24.22 -0.88 7.00
CA LEU A 123 23.70 0.25 6.24
C LEU A 123 23.76 1.56 7.04
N LYS A 124 24.09 2.64 6.32
CA LYS A 124 24.00 4.01 6.82
C LYS A 124 22.86 4.72 6.13
N PHE A 125 21.91 5.20 6.91
CA PHE A 125 20.72 5.90 6.42
C PHE A 125 21.00 7.39 6.27
N ASP A 126 21.76 7.74 5.24
CA ASP A 126 22.18 9.12 4.98
C ASP A 126 21.28 9.83 3.93
N LYS A 127 20.34 9.10 3.32
CA LYS A 127 19.43 9.63 2.29
C LYS A 127 18.27 10.43 2.89
N GLY A 128 17.92 11.51 2.19
CA GLY A 128 16.74 12.32 2.48
C GLY A 128 15.43 11.63 2.03
N PRO A 129 14.27 12.04 2.56
CA PRO A 129 14.04 13.23 3.37
C PRO A 129 14.15 13.04 4.89
N TRP A 130 14.52 11.85 5.37
CA TRP A 130 14.53 11.53 6.82
C TRP A 130 15.51 12.38 7.63
N VAL A 131 16.70 12.61 7.10
CA VAL A 131 17.77 13.37 7.77
C VAL A 131 17.42 14.85 7.93
N GLU A 132 16.51 15.36 7.09
CA GLU A 132 16.11 16.78 7.06
C GLU A 132 14.95 17.09 8.04
N GLN A 133 14.36 16.08 8.66
CA GLN A 133 13.21 16.26 9.55
C GLN A 133 13.61 16.82 10.92
N ASP A 134 12.75 17.68 11.47
CA ASP A 134 12.90 18.23 12.82
C ASP A 134 11.70 17.86 13.71
N ASP A 135 11.74 18.30 14.98
CA ASP A 135 10.66 18.02 15.93
C ASP A 135 9.31 18.60 15.48
N VAL A 136 9.32 19.69 14.69
CA VAL A 136 8.11 20.35 14.20
C VAL A 136 7.51 19.57 13.04
N SER A 137 8.32 19.14 12.07
CA SER A 137 7.87 18.35 10.93
C SER A 137 7.36 16.99 11.38
N PHE A 138 8.06 16.33 12.33
CA PHE A 138 7.57 15.10 12.94
C PHE A 138 6.28 15.30 13.75
N HIS A 139 6.13 16.44 14.43
CA HIS A 139 4.88 16.77 15.11
C HIS A 139 3.71 16.91 14.12
N GLN A 140 3.92 17.62 13.01
CA GLN A 140 2.91 17.77 11.96
C GLN A 140 2.55 16.44 11.32
N LEU A 141 3.55 15.64 10.95
CA LEU A 141 3.34 14.29 10.40
C LEU A 141 2.54 13.43 11.38
N ARG A 142 2.87 13.47 12.68
CA ARG A 142 2.14 12.75 13.73
C ARG A 142 0.68 13.18 13.82
N LEU A 143 0.41 14.50 13.76
CA LEU A 143 -0.96 15.03 13.78
C LEU A 143 -1.76 14.61 12.55
N HIS A 144 -1.11 14.50 11.38
CA HIS A 144 -1.74 14.03 10.17
C HIS A 144 -2.07 12.52 10.25
N VAL A 145 -1.09 11.66 10.53
CA VAL A 145 -1.29 10.20 10.48
C VAL A 145 -2.19 9.63 11.59
N GLN A 146 -2.39 10.36 12.70
CA GLN A 146 -3.34 9.95 13.74
C GLN A 146 -4.80 10.16 13.32
N ASP A 147 -5.07 11.09 12.40
CA ASP A 147 -6.41 11.36 11.89
C ASP A 147 -6.66 10.53 10.64
N LYS A 148 -7.33 9.38 10.84
CA LYS A 148 -7.65 8.46 9.76
C LYS A 148 -8.54 9.08 8.69
N SER A 149 -9.39 10.04 9.04
CA SER A 149 -10.25 10.72 8.08
C SER A 149 -9.41 11.65 7.21
N ALA A 150 -8.52 12.45 7.80
CA ALA A 150 -7.64 13.34 7.04
C ALA A 150 -6.74 12.57 6.05
N VAL A 151 -6.19 11.43 6.46
CA VAL A 151 -5.40 10.56 5.56
C VAL A 151 -6.27 10.04 4.41
N LEU A 152 -7.50 9.60 4.68
CA LEU A 152 -8.41 9.07 3.66
C LEU A 152 -9.02 10.15 2.76
N ASP A 153 -9.14 11.38 3.23
CA ASP A 153 -9.70 12.48 2.44
C ASP A 153 -8.84 12.76 1.18
N SER A 154 -7.52 12.55 1.29
CA SER A 154 -6.57 12.68 0.18
C SER A 154 -6.82 11.70 -0.98
N VAL A 155 -7.46 10.57 -0.72
CA VAL A 155 -7.77 9.56 -1.75
C VAL A 155 -9.18 9.69 -2.31
N SER A 156 -10.06 10.46 -1.65
CA SER A 156 -11.45 10.68 -2.07
C SER A 156 -11.61 11.95 -2.91
N ILE A 157 -11.02 11.96 -4.10
CA ILE A 157 -11.17 13.08 -5.04
C ILE A 157 -12.50 12.99 -5.81
N PRO A 158 -13.18 14.12 -6.08
CA PRO A 158 -14.48 14.14 -6.78
C PRO A 158 -14.30 14.01 -8.31
N HIS A 159 -13.56 12.99 -8.75
CA HIS A 159 -13.37 12.66 -10.16
C HIS A 159 -14.22 11.44 -10.53
N PHE A 160 -15.21 11.65 -11.39
CA PHE A 160 -16.23 10.65 -11.69
C PHE A 160 -15.83 9.75 -12.87
N ILE A 161 -15.29 8.56 -12.57
CA ILE A 161 -15.10 7.48 -13.56
C ILE A 161 -16.09 6.34 -13.32
N PRO A 162 -16.58 5.68 -14.39
CA PRO A 162 -17.63 4.67 -14.28
C PRO A 162 -17.22 3.44 -13.46
N GLU A 163 -15.92 3.13 -13.36
CA GLU A 163 -15.41 1.98 -12.64
C GLU A 163 -15.51 2.11 -11.11
N ILE A 164 -15.51 3.33 -10.57
CA ILE A 164 -15.51 3.58 -9.12
C ILE A 164 -16.73 4.38 -8.62
N THR A 165 -17.40 5.12 -9.50
CA THR A 165 -18.49 6.02 -9.11
C THR A 165 -19.72 5.21 -8.72
N ILE A 166 -20.17 5.37 -7.48
CA ILE A 166 -21.39 4.74 -6.96
C ILE A 166 -22.55 5.73 -7.07
N GLY A 167 -23.69 5.29 -7.61
CA GLY A 167 -24.89 6.13 -7.68
C GLY A 167 -25.46 6.44 -6.30
N GLY A 168 -26.05 7.64 -6.13
CA GLY A 168 -26.51 8.11 -4.82
C GLY A 168 -27.50 7.17 -4.11
N SER A 169 -28.46 6.59 -4.82
CA SER A 169 -29.41 5.62 -4.25
C SER A 169 -28.74 4.33 -3.78
N GLN A 170 -27.71 3.86 -4.50
CA GLN A 170 -26.95 2.68 -4.11
C GLN A 170 -26.07 2.99 -2.90
N PHE A 171 -25.43 4.16 -2.88
CA PHE A 171 -24.64 4.62 -1.74
C PHE A 171 -25.49 4.71 -0.46
N ASP A 172 -26.68 5.32 -0.54
CA ASP A 172 -27.59 5.46 0.59
C ASP A 172 -28.00 4.10 1.18
N LYS A 173 -28.34 3.15 0.30
CA LYS A 173 -28.64 1.77 0.68
C LYS A 173 -27.46 1.11 1.41
N ILE A 174 -26.26 1.14 0.83
CA ILE A 174 -25.04 0.55 1.42
C ILE A 174 -24.72 1.21 2.76
N TYR A 175 -24.89 2.53 2.88
CA TYR A 175 -24.65 3.28 4.10
C TYR A 175 -25.55 2.80 5.26
N TYR A 176 -26.85 2.67 5.03
CA TYR A 176 -27.77 2.19 6.07
C TYR A 176 -27.57 0.71 6.38
N GLU A 177 -27.28 -0.13 5.39
CA GLU A 177 -26.91 -1.54 5.61
C GLU A 177 -25.66 -1.67 6.48
N TYR A 178 -24.63 -0.88 6.22
CA TYR A 178 -23.41 -0.85 7.04
C TYR A 178 -23.69 -0.38 8.47
N ARG A 179 -24.50 0.67 8.66
CA ARG A 179 -24.89 1.19 9.98
C ARG A 179 -25.77 0.22 10.77
N ALA A 180 -26.49 -0.68 10.10
CA ALA A 180 -27.31 -1.70 10.73
C ALA A 180 -26.49 -2.88 11.27
N LEU A 181 -25.22 -3.03 10.88
CA LEU A 181 -24.34 -4.05 11.42
C LEU A 181 -24.05 -3.80 12.91
N PRO A 182 -23.93 -4.87 13.73
CA PRO A 182 -23.62 -4.73 15.14
C PRO A 182 -22.34 -3.92 15.38
N GLY A 183 -22.41 -2.92 16.26
CA GLY A 183 -21.27 -2.08 16.63
C GLY A 183 -20.88 -1.00 15.61
N ARG A 184 -21.67 -0.82 14.54
CA ARG A 184 -21.39 0.17 13.46
C ARG A 184 -22.34 1.36 13.45
N LYS A 185 -23.39 1.35 14.27
CA LYS A 185 -24.39 2.43 14.31
C LYS A 185 -23.80 3.73 14.85
N TYR A 186 -23.01 3.67 15.92
CA TYR A 186 -22.36 4.81 16.57
C TYR A 186 -20.83 4.67 16.59
N LYS A 187 -20.15 5.69 17.12
CA LYS A 187 -18.70 5.64 17.32
C LYS A 187 -18.32 4.46 18.24
N PRO A 188 -17.15 3.83 18.04
CA PRO A 188 -16.66 2.78 18.94
C PRO A 188 -16.72 3.21 20.42
N GLY A 189 -17.23 2.36 21.30
CA GLY A 189 -17.42 2.67 22.73
C GLY A 189 -18.81 3.17 23.12
N TYR A 190 -19.70 3.39 22.13
CA TYR A 190 -21.09 3.89 22.30
C TYR A 190 -22.16 2.95 21.71
N ASN A 191 -21.84 1.68 21.45
CA ASN A 191 -22.75 0.72 20.81
C ASN A 191 -23.23 -0.33 21.84
N ALA A 192 -24.46 -0.14 22.35
CA ALA A 192 -25.05 -1.02 23.38
C ALA A 192 -25.27 -2.47 22.91
N ASP A 193 -25.54 -2.64 21.62
CA ASP A 193 -25.74 -3.91 20.92
C ASP A 193 -24.51 -4.83 20.94
N VAL A 194 -23.31 -4.27 21.11
CA VAL A 194 -22.06 -5.03 21.30
C VAL A 194 -21.56 -5.01 22.75
N GLY A 195 -22.38 -4.53 23.67
CA GLY A 195 -22.10 -4.56 25.11
C GLY A 195 -21.24 -3.40 25.62
N ASP A 196 -21.15 -2.28 24.89
CA ASP A 196 -20.50 -1.09 25.40
C ASP A 196 -21.20 -0.60 26.68
N LYS A 197 -20.41 -0.41 27.74
CA LYS A 197 -20.89 0.02 29.07
C LYS A 197 -20.66 1.51 29.29
N TRP A 198 -21.40 2.08 30.24
CA TRP A 198 -21.27 3.48 30.66
C TRP A 198 -21.43 4.48 29.52
N ILE A 199 -22.24 4.14 28.51
CA ILE A 199 -22.42 4.96 27.29
C ILE A 199 -22.82 6.40 27.62
N TRP A 200 -23.64 6.59 28.65
CA TRP A 200 -24.10 7.91 29.09
C TRP A 200 -23.07 8.72 29.91
N LEU A 201 -21.93 8.10 30.30
CA LEU A 201 -20.84 8.71 31.08
C LEU A 201 -19.51 8.82 30.31
N LYS A 202 -19.52 8.62 28.98
CA LYS A 202 -18.36 8.77 28.11
C LYS A 202 -18.55 9.96 27.18
#